data_AF-A0A2H6NIK7-F1
#
_entry.id   AF-A0A2H6NIK7-F1
#
_cell.length_a   1.000
_cell.length_b   1.000
_cell.length_c   1.000
_cell.angle_alpha   90.00
_cell.angle_beta   90.00
_cell.angle_gamma   90.00
#
_symmetry.space_group_name_H-M   'P 1'
#
loop_
_entity.id
_entity.type
_entity.pdbx_description
1 polymer ?
#
loop_
_entity_poly.entity_id
_entity_poly.type
_entity_poly.pdbx_seq_one_letter_code
_entity_poly.pdbx_strand_id
1 'polypeptide(L)'
;RFTNMLGQPGSTALDLFKFYVEDLKARYHDEKKIIKDILKDKGFVVEVTTPFEDFVTVISSTKRATTLDAGNIKLAFNSLLEKAEAREREREKEEARKMKRKESAFKSMLKQATPPIELDAVWEDIRERFVKEPAFEDITLESERKRIFKDFMYLLEHECQHHHSKNKKHSKKSKKHHRKRSRSRSGSESEDDDSHSKKKRQRSDSRSVSEHSSS
;
A
#
# COMPACT_ATOMS: atom_id res chain seq x y z
N ARG A 1 -27.34 -45.53 -3.97
CA ARG A 1 -27.83 -44.12 -4.14
C ARG A 1 -26.75 -43.22 -4.77
N PHE A 2 -25.47 -43.31 -4.38
CA PHE A 2 -24.37 -42.55 -5.01
C PHE A 2 -24.00 -43.00 -6.44
N THR A 3 -24.14 -44.29 -6.74
CA THR A 3 -23.82 -44.88 -8.05
C THR A 3 -24.68 -44.38 -9.21
N ASN A 4 -25.91 -43.89 -8.95
CA ASN A 4 -26.79 -43.32 -9.99
C ASN A 4 -26.45 -41.86 -10.34
N MET A 5 -25.54 -41.20 -9.61
CA MET A 5 -25.09 -39.83 -9.90
C MET A 5 -23.74 -39.78 -10.64
N LEU A 6 -22.96 -40.87 -10.63
CA LEU A 6 -21.60 -40.92 -11.19
C LEU A 6 -21.54 -41.29 -12.68
N GLY A 7 -22.69 -41.50 -13.34
CA GLY A 7 -22.74 -42.03 -14.71
C GLY A 7 -23.89 -41.52 -15.56
N GLN A 8 -24.49 -40.36 -15.23
CA GLN A 8 -25.48 -39.77 -16.15
C GLN A 8 -24.77 -39.19 -17.37
N PRO A 9 -25.09 -39.64 -18.60
CA PRO A 9 -24.59 -38.99 -19.80
C PRO A 9 -25.27 -37.61 -19.94
N GLY A 10 -24.50 -36.53 -19.71
CA GLY A 10 -24.97 -35.15 -19.82
C GLY A 10 -24.50 -34.26 -18.68
N SER A 11 -24.83 -32.97 -18.75
CA SER A 11 -24.54 -32.00 -17.68
C SER A 11 -25.36 -32.33 -16.44
N THR A 12 -24.71 -32.41 -15.28
CA THR A 12 -25.41 -32.60 -14.02
C THR A 12 -26.20 -31.33 -13.66
N ALA A 13 -27.17 -31.44 -12.74
CA ALA A 13 -27.89 -30.26 -12.23
C ALA A 13 -26.93 -29.21 -11.64
N LEU A 14 -25.80 -29.63 -11.07
CA LEU A 14 -24.74 -28.75 -10.60
C LEU A 14 -24.01 -28.06 -11.76
N ASP A 15 -23.75 -28.77 -12.85
CA ASP A 15 -23.09 -28.20 -14.03
C ASP A 15 -23.99 -27.15 -14.71
N LEU A 16 -25.29 -27.41 -14.83
CA LEU A 16 -26.25 -26.43 -15.34
C LEU A 16 -26.28 -25.16 -14.47
N PHE A 17 -26.25 -25.31 -13.14
CA PHE A 17 -26.14 -24.18 -12.23
C PHE A 17 -24.82 -23.42 -12.41
N LYS A 18 -23.70 -24.13 -12.54
CA LYS A 18 -22.38 -23.52 -12.78
C LYS A 18 -22.37 -22.72 -14.10
N PHE A 19 -22.87 -23.29 -15.19
CA PHE A 19 -22.96 -22.59 -16.48
C PHE A 19 -23.86 -21.36 -16.40
N TYR A 20 -25.01 -21.48 -15.75
CA TYR A 20 -25.89 -20.32 -15.54
C TYR A 20 -25.22 -19.19 -14.74
N VAL A 21 -24.49 -19.55 -13.67
CA VAL A 21 -23.72 -18.57 -12.88
C VAL A 21 -22.57 -17.97 -13.69
N GLU A 22 -21.89 -18.75 -14.53
CA GLU A 22 -20.85 -18.29 -15.43
C GLU A 22 -21.40 -17.31 -16.46
N ASP A 23 -22.51 -17.64 -17.12
CA ASP A 23 -23.19 -16.76 -18.08
C ASP A 23 -23.68 -15.47 -17.42
N LEU A 24 -24.18 -15.53 -16.18
CA LEU A 24 -24.53 -14.34 -15.40
C LEU A 24 -23.30 -13.46 -15.14
N LYS A 25 -22.16 -14.05 -14.78
CA LYS A 25 -20.91 -13.32 -14.54
C LYS A 25 -20.40 -12.69 -15.84
N ALA A 26 -20.42 -13.42 -16.95
CA ALA A 26 -20.00 -12.93 -18.25
C ALA A 26 -20.84 -11.71 -18.66
N ARG A 27 -22.18 -11.80 -18.55
CA ARG A 27 -23.09 -10.67 -18.80
C ARG A 27 -22.77 -9.47 -17.92
N TYR A 28 -22.56 -9.66 -16.61
CA TYR A 28 -22.17 -8.57 -15.72
C TYR A 28 -20.86 -7.90 -16.16
N HIS A 29 -19.86 -8.68 -16.60
CA HIS A 29 -18.59 -8.12 -17.07
C HIS A 29 -18.75 -7.27 -18.35
N ASP A 30 -19.56 -7.74 -19.30
CA ASP A 30 -19.85 -7.02 -20.54
C ASP A 30 -20.64 -5.73 -20.26
N GLU A 31 -21.70 -5.82 -19.46
CA GLU A 31 -22.49 -4.65 -19.05
C GLU A 31 -21.65 -3.65 -18.26
N LYS A 32 -20.80 -4.11 -17.34
CA LYS A 32 -19.85 -3.25 -16.61
C LYS A 32 -18.87 -2.55 -17.55
N LYS A 33 -18.48 -3.19 -18.66
CA LYS A 33 -17.65 -2.56 -19.69
C LYS A 33 -18.42 -1.44 -20.39
N ILE A 34 -19.65 -1.70 -20.81
CA ILE A 34 -20.53 -0.68 -21.42
C ILE A 34 -20.73 0.51 -20.47
N ILE A 35 -21.01 0.26 -19.19
CA ILE A 35 -21.14 1.29 -18.16
C ILE A 35 -19.88 2.14 -18.10
N LYS A 36 -18.70 1.53 -17.95
CA LYS A 36 -17.42 2.27 -17.90
C LYS A 36 -17.19 3.10 -19.15
N ASP A 37 -17.55 2.61 -20.32
CA ASP A 37 -17.35 3.33 -21.57
C ASP A 37 -18.33 4.52 -21.70
N ILE A 38 -19.59 4.39 -21.24
CA ILE A 38 -20.51 5.53 -21.12
C ILE A 38 -19.93 6.61 -20.21
N LEU A 39 -19.38 6.23 -19.04
CA LEU A 39 -18.80 7.20 -18.10
C LEU A 39 -17.61 7.95 -18.73
N LYS A 40 -16.74 7.24 -19.45
CA LYS A 40 -15.61 7.86 -20.16
C LYS A 40 -16.08 8.83 -21.24
N ASP A 41 -17.05 8.41 -22.06
CA ASP A 41 -17.58 9.25 -23.16
C ASP A 41 -18.22 10.53 -22.62
N LYS A 42 -18.80 10.47 -21.41
CA LYS A 42 -19.39 11.62 -20.71
C LYS A 42 -18.41 12.38 -19.83
N GLY A 43 -17.16 11.93 -19.71
CA GLY A 43 -16.17 12.49 -18.80
C GLY A 43 -16.57 12.41 -17.31
N PHE A 44 -17.49 11.49 -16.96
CA PHE A 44 -18.00 11.35 -15.60
C PHE A 44 -17.09 10.44 -14.78
N VAL A 45 -16.64 10.93 -13.63
CA VAL A 45 -15.82 10.18 -12.69
C VAL A 45 -16.64 9.96 -11.42
N VAL A 46 -16.71 8.71 -10.96
CA VAL A 46 -17.32 8.38 -9.67
C VAL A 46 -16.33 8.73 -8.56
N GLU A 47 -16.77 9.61 -7.68
CA GLU A 47 -16.10 10.05 -6.46
C GLU A 47 -16.86 9.52 -5.23
N VAL A 48 -16.26 9.63 -4.05
CA VAL A 48 -16.85 9.14 -2.78
C VAL A 48 -18.16 9.87 -2.44
N THR A 49 -18.28 11.13 -2.88
CA THR A 49 -19.46 11.97 -2.68
C THR A 49 -20.50 11.83 -3.79
N THR A 50 -20.22 11.07 -4.85
CA THR A 50 -21.13 10.92 -5.98
C THR A 50 -22.39 10.14 -5.56
N PRO A 51 -23.59 10.72 -5.69
CA PRO A 51 -24.83 10.01 -5.40
C PRO A 51 -25.19 9.03 -6.52
N PHE A 52 -25.96 7.98 -6.17
CA PHE A 52 -26.39 6.99 -7.15
C PHE A 52 -27.29 7.58 -8.25
N GLU A 53 -28.09 8.60 -7.92
CA GLU A 53 -29.01 9.24 -8.88
C GLU A 53 -28.27 9.93 -10.03
N ASP A 54 -27.18 10.63 -9.73
CA ASP A 54 -26.34 11.26 -10.75
C ASP A 54 -25.73 10.22 -11.68
N PHE A 55 -25.25 9.11 -11.11
CA PHE A 55 -24.72 7.99 -11.88
C PHE A 55 -25.77 7.41 -12.83
N VAL A 56 -26.98 7.14 -12.34
CA VAL A 56 -28.09 6.61 -13.15
C VAL A 56 -28.48 7.60 -14.24
N THR A 57 -28.51 8.90 -13.94
CA THR A 57 -28.83 9.96 -14.90
C THR A 57 -27.83 9.98 -16.06
N VAL A 58 -26.53 9.90 -15.75
CA VAL A 58 -25.47 9.84 -16.76
C VAL A 58 -25.58 8.59 -17.63
N ILE A 59 -25.80 7.42 -17.02
CA ILE A 59 -25.97 6.17 -17.77
C ILE A 59 -27.20 6.25 -18.68
N SER A 60 -28.35 6.64 -18.13
CA SER A 60 -29.65 6.70 -18.82
C SER A 60 -29.68 7.74 -19.94
N SER A 61 -28.77 8.71 -19.94
CA SER A 61 -28.64 9.69 -21.05
C SER A 61 -28.19 9.07 -22.38
N THR A 62 -27.81 7.80 -22.39
CA THR A 62 -27.29 7.09 -23.57
C THR A 62 -28.21 5.95 -23.95
N LYS A 63 -28.49 5.77 -25.26
CA LYS A 63 -29.29 4.66 -25.78
C LYS A 63 -28.74 3.27 -25.39
N ARG A 64 -27.44 3.15 -25.13
CA ARG A 64 -26.77 1.93 -24.63
C ARG A 64 -27.28 1.47 -23.26
N ALA A 65 -27.92 2.35 -22.47
CA ALA A 65 -28.45 1.98 -21.16
C ALA A 65 -29.66 1.06 -21.22
N THR A 66 -30.38 1.01 -22.35
CA THR A 66 -31.62 0.21 -22.47
C THR A 66 -31.38 -1.31 -22.39
N THR A 67 -30.14 -1.76 -22.61
CA THR A 67 -29.76 -3.18 -22.54
C THR A 67 -29.08 -3.55 -21.22
N LEU A 68 -28.91 -2.60 -20.30
CA LEU A 68 -28.25 -2.83 -19.02
C LEU A 68 -29.27 -3.28 -17.98
N ASP A 69 -28.92 -4.31 -17.21
CA ASP A 69 -29.72 -4.73 -16.07
C ASP A 69 -29.58 -3.74 -14.91
N ALA A 70 -30.69 -3.41 -14.25
CA ALA A 70 -30.71 -2.45 -13.15
C ALA A 70 -29.88 -2.92 -11.94
N GLY A 71 -29.87 -4.23 -11.68
CA GLY A 71 -29.01 -4.84 -10.67
C GLY A 71 -27.54 -4.69 -11.01
N ASN A 72 -27.17 -4.92 -12.26
CA ASN A 72 -25.79 -4.74 -12.76
C ASN A 72 -25.35 -3.27 -12.72
N ILE A 73 -26.23 -2.31 -13.02
CA ILE A 73 -25.95 -0.87 -12.86
C ILE A 73 -25.60 -0.57 -11.40
N LYS A 74 -26.40 -1.07 -10.45
CA LYS A 74 -26.16 -0.88 -9.00
C LYS A 74 -24.87 -1.54 -8.54
N LEU A 75 -24.59 -2.78 -8.99
CA LEU A 75 -23.35 -3.48 -8.68
C LEU A 75 -22.12 -2.77 -9.25
N ALA A 76 -22.23 -2.21 -10.45
CA ALA A 76 -21.16 -1.44 -11.07
C ALA A 76 -20.90 -0.14 -10.29
N PHE A 77 -21.94 0.58 -9.90
CA PHE A 77 -21.83 1.77 -9.07
C PHE A 77 -21.10 1.49 -7.75
N ASN A 78 -21.57 0.51 -6.98
CA ASN A 78 -20.94 0.15 -5.70
C ASN A 78 -19.45 -0.23 -5.88
N SER A 79 -19.14 -1.00 -6.92
CA SER A 79 -17.75 -1.37 -7.22
C SER A 79 -16.87 -0.16 -7.61
N LEU A 80 -17.43 0.86 -8.27
CA LEU A 80 -16.72 2.08 -8.62
C LEU A 80 -16.55 3.01 -7.42
N LEU A 81 -17.57 3.10 -6.57
CA LEU A 81 -17.54 3.88 -5.33
C LEU A 81 -16.51 3.31 -4.35
N GLU A 82 -16.52 2.00 -4.12
CA GLU A 82 -15.50 1.32 -3.29
C GLU A 82 -14.08 1.56 -3.84
N LYS A 83 -13.92 1.55 -5.16
CA LYS A 83 -12.63 1.88 -5.80
C LYS A 83 -12.26 3.35 -5.60
N ALA A 84 -13.22 4.26 -5.60
CA ALA A 84 -12.99 5.69 -5.33
C ALA A 84 -12.55 5.90 -3.88
N GLU A 85 -13.22 5.27 -2.91
CA GLU A 85 -12.86 5.30 -1.49
C GLU A 85 -11.48 4.70 -1.23
N ALA A 86 -11.17 3.58 -1.87
CA ALA A 86 -9.85 2.96 -1.75
C ALA A 86 -8.75 3.90 -2.25
N ARG A 87 -8.99 4.60 -3.37
CA ARG A 87 -8.05 5.58 -3.94
C ARG A 87 -7.88 6.81 -3.05
N GLU A 88 -8.97 7.34 -2.49
CA GLU A 88 -8.90 8.49 -1.57
C GLU A 88 -8.10 8.13 -0.32
N ARG A 89 -8.41 6.99 0.30
CA ARG A 89 -7.68 6.49 1.47
C ARG A 89 -6.20 6.24 1.19
N GLU A 90 -5.86 5.83 -0.03
CA GLU A 90 -4.46 5.68 -0.46
C GLU A 90 -3.76 7.05 -0.58
N ARG A 91 -4.42 8.04 -1.19
CA ARG A 91 -3.90 9.41 -1.31
C ARG A 91 -3.61 10.03 0.04
N GLU A 92 -4.55 9.94 1.00
CA GLU A 92 -4.35 10.45 2.36
C GLU A 92 -3.14 9.79 3.05
N LYS A 93 -2.99 8.47 2.90
CA LYS A 93 -1.83 7.74 3.46
C LYS A 93 -0.53 8.15 2.79
N GLU A 94 -0.52 8.39 1.48
CA GLU A 94 0.65 8.85 0.75
C GLU A 94 1.04 10.28 1.19
N GLU A 95 0.08 11.18 1.33
CA GLU A 95 0.28 12.54 1.83
C GLU A 95 0.82 12.55 3.26
N ALA A 96 0.24 11.75 4.16
CA ALA A 96 0.75 11.59 5.52
C ALA A 96 2.19 11.06 5.54
N ARG A 97 2.52 10.09 4.68
CA ARG A 97 3.90 9.60 4.53
C ARG A 97 4.84 10.66 3.98
N LYS A 98 4.40 11.45 3.00
CA LYS A 98 5.17 12.56 2.43
C LYS A 98 5.46 13.61 3.50
N MET A 99 4.46 13.99 4.30
CA MET A 99 4.63 14.91 5.42
C MET A 99 5.61 14.36 6.45
N LYS A 100 5.46 13.10 6.87
CA LYS A 100 6.41 12.45 7.80
C LYS A 100 7.86 12.45 7.29
N ARG A 101 8.07 12.27 5.98
CA ARG A 101 9.41 12.35 5.38
C ARG A 101 9.98 13.76 5.46
N LYS A 102 9.18 14.78 5.15
CA LYS A 102 9.58 16.19 5.30
C LYS A 102 9.96 16.51 6.74
N GLU A 103 9.15 16.08 7.71
CA GLU A 103 9.48 16.25 9.13
C GLU A 103 10.78 15.55 9.52
N SER A 104 10.98 14.31 9.06
CA SER A 104 12.21 13.57 9.34
C SER A 104 13.44 14.24 8.72
N ALA A 105 13.32 14.78 7.51
CA ALA A 105 14.39 15.53 6.86
C ALA A 105 14.72 16.81 7.64
N PHE A 106 13.69 17.54 8.09
CA PHE A 106 13.83 18.72 8.93
C PHE A 106 14.51 18.39 10.27
N LYS A 107 14.08 17.34 10.98
CA LYS A 107 14.73 16.88 12.22
C LYS A 107 16.19 16.46 11.98
N SER A 108 16.48 15.81 10.84
CA SER A 108 17.86 15.46 10.47
C SER A 108 18.72 16.69 10.21
N MET A 109 18.18 17.70 9.52
CA MET A 109 18.85 18.99 9.30
C MET A 109 19.18 19.67 10.63
N LEU A 110 18.22 19.74 11.58
CA LEU A 110 18.46 20.26 12.92
C LEU A 110 19.56 19.48 13.67
N LYS A 111 19.57 18.15 13.55
CA LYS A 111 20.58 17.28 14.18
C LYS A 111 21.99 17.49 13.61
N GLN A 112 22.11 17.87 12.34
CA GLN A 112 23.38 18.12 11.64
C GLN A 112 23.81 19.59 11.70
N ALA A 113 23.08 20.43 12.43
CA ALA A 113 23.38 21.84 12.57
C ALA A 113 24.81 22.08 13.08
N THR A 114 25.49 23.03 12.45
CA THR A 114 26.83 23.48 12.85
C THR A 114 26.80 24.99 13.08
N PRO A 115 27.02 25.50 14.31
CA PRO A 115 27.20 24.77 15.58
C PRO A 115 25.98 23.91 16.00
N PRO A 116 26.18 22.88 16.85
CA PRO A 116 25.07 22.10 17.42
C PRO A 116 24.03 22.99 18.10
N ILE A 117 22.78 22.52 18.16
CA ILE A 117 21.69 23.23 18.83
C ILE A 117 21.73 22.86 20.32
N GLU A 118 21.85 23.87 21.17
CA GLU A 118 21.82 23.73 22.63
C GLU A 118 20.38 23.57 23.15
N LEU A 119 20.20 23.00 24.35
CA LEU A 119 18.87 22.72 24.93
C LEU A 119 18.06 23.97 25.30
N ASP A 120 18.72 25.12 25.47
CA ASP A 120 18.12 26.42 25.75
C ASP A 120 17.89 27.27 24.47
N ALA A 121 18.16 26.70 23.30
CA ALA A 121 18.03 27.41 22.03
C ALA A 121 16.59 27.86 21.74
N VAL A 122 16.43 29.13 21.39
CA VAL A 122 15.16 29.72 20.97
C VAL A 122 15.02 29.61 19.45
N TRP A 123 13.85 29.16 18.97
CA TRP A 123 13.59 28.97 17.54
C TRP A 123 13.90 30.20 16.67
N GLU A 124 13.50 31.40 17.13
CA GLU A 124 13.69 32.63 16.37
C GLU A 124 15.17 32.99 16.17
N ASP A 125 16.05 32.60 17.11
CA ASP A 125 17.47 32.93 17.03
C ASP A 125 18.22 31.99 16.07
N ILE A 126 17.77 30.73 15.97
CA ILE A 126 18.47 29.71 15.18
C ILE A 126 17.88 29.53 13.77
N ARG A 127 16.63 29.92 13.53
CA ARG A 127 15.94 29.67 12.26
C ARG A 127 16.65 30.27 11.05
N GLU A 128 17.30 31.43 11.21
CA GLU A 128 17.99 32.12 10.12
C GLU A 128 19.09 31.27 9.49
N ARG A 129 19.67 30.35 10.28
CA ARG A 129 20.72 29.42 9.85
C ARG A 129 20.23 28.41 8.82
N PHE A 130 18.93 28.11 8.81
CA PHE A 130 18.34 27.04 8.01
C PHE A 130 17.50 27.55 6.83
N VAL A 131 17.36 28.87 6.66
CA VAL A 131 16.45 29.45 5.64
C VAL A 131 16.76 28.97 4.21
N LYS A 132 18.04 28.72 3.91
CA LYS A 132 18.51 28.24 2.59
C LYS A 132 18.53 26.72 2.46
N GLU A 133 18.18 25.99 3.51
CA GLU A 133 18.19 24.54 3.50
C GLU A 133 16.90 24.00 2.84
N PRO A 134 16.99 23.02 1.93
CA PRO A 134 15.82 22.51 1.22
C PRO A 134 14.79 21.90 2.17
N ALA A 135 15.24 21.25 3.25
CA ALA A 135 14.35 20.69 4.26
C ALA A 135 13.53 21.77 5.00
N PHE A 136 14.07 22.99 5.13
CA PHE A 136 13.37 24.12 5.73
C PHE A 136 12.33 24.72 4.76
N GLU A 137 12.70 24.88 3.48
CA GLU A 137 11.80 25.36 2.43
C GLU A 137 10.63 24.39 2.19
N ASP A 138 10.89 23.08 2.27
CA ASP A 138 9.89 22.03 2.06
C ASP A 138 8.70 22.08 3.04
N ILE A 139 8.90 22.68 4.22
CA ILE A 139 7.87 22.92 5.22
C ILE A 139 7.45 24.38 5.12
N THR A 140 6.34 24.65 4.44
CA THR A 140 5.92 26.02 4.11
C THR A 140 5.32 26.78 5.29
N LEU A 141 4.75 26.06 6.26
CA LEU A 141 4.08 26.65 7.42
C LEU A 141 5.06 26.85 8.58
N GLU A 142 5.20 28.10 9.05
CA GLU A 142 6.06 28.45 10.18
C GLU A 142 5.62 27.77 11.49
N SER A 143 4.31 27.59 11.69
CA SER A 143 3.75 26.85 12.83
C SER A 143 4.23 25.39 12.88
N GLU A 144 4.32 24.74 11.72
CA GLU A 144 4.81 23.36 11.60
C GLU A 144 6.30 23.28 11.92
N ARG A 145 7.10 24.23 11.41
CA ARG A 145 8.53 24.32 11.74
C ARG A 145 8.74 24.45 13.25
N LYS A 146 8.00 25.35 13.90
CA LYS A 146 8.02 25.53 15.36
C LYS A 146 7.61 24.27 16.12
N ARG A 147 6.56 23.56 15.66
CA ARG A 147 6.15 22.27 16.26
C ARG A 147 7.28 21.25 16.18
N ILE A 148 7.84 21.05 14.99
CA ILE A 148 8.89 20.05 14.74
C ILE A 148 10.15 20.37 15.53
N PHE A 149 10.50 21.66 15.66
CA PHE A 149 11.61 22.11 16.50
C PHE A 149 11.38 21.78 17.99
N LYS A 150 10.19 22.05 18.53
CA LYS A 150 9.85 21.68 19.92
C LYS A 150 9.93 20.17 20.14
N ASP A 151 9.41 19.37 19.20
CA ASP A 151 9.55 17.92 19.23
C ASP A 151 11.02 17.48 19.20
N PHE A 152 11.85 18.16 18.41
CA PHE A 152 13.28 17.89 18.32
C PHE A 152 13.99 18.23 19.63
N MET A 153 13.68 19.36 20.28
CA MET A 153 14.21 19.72 21.60
C MET A 153 13.83 18.70 22.67
N TYR A 154 12.58 18.24 22.68
CA TYR A 154 12.12 17.16 23.56
C TYR A 154 12.93 15.87 23.34
N LEU A 155 13.13 15.47 22.07
CA LEU A 155 13.95 14.30 21.75
C LEU A 155 15.42 14.49 22.14
N LEU A 156 15.98 15.68 21.95
CA LEU A 156 17.36 16.00 22.31
C LEU A 156 17.57 15.89 23.83
N GLU A 157 16.65 16.42 24.63
CA GLU A 157 16.66 16.32 26.09
C GLU A 157 16.63 14.86 26.57
N HIS A 158 15.80 14.02 25.95
CA HIS A 158 15.67 12.60 26.30
C HIS A 158 16.77 11.70 25.72
N GLU A 159 17.33 12.00 24.54
CA GLU A 159 18.41 11.22 23.92
C GLU A 159 19.74 11.44 24.67
N CYS A 160 19.97 12.64 25.23
CA CYS A 160 21.10 12.94 26.11
C CYS A 160 21.11 12.11 27.42
N GLN A 161 19.95 11.65 27.90
CA GLN A 161 19.88 10.80 29.09
C GLN A 161 20.39 9.36 28.84
N HIS A 162 20.45 8.91 27.58
CA HIS A 162 20.87 7.55 27.25
C HIS A 162 22.36 7.41 26.91
N HIS A 163 23.04 8.49 26.55
CA HIS A 163 24.44 8.44 26.10
C HIS A 163 25.47 8.37 27.24
N HIS A 164 25.07 8.55 28.50
CA HIS A 164 25.95 8.45 29.66
C HIS A 164 26.07 7.05 30.28
N SER A 165 25.38 6.03 29.76
CA SER A 165 25.39 4.67 30.37
C SER A 165 26.39 3.67 29.75
N LYS A 166 27.12 4.03 28.68
CA LYS A 166 28.09 3.11 28.04
C LYS A 166 29.52 3.39 28.47
N ASN A 167 29.79 3.28 29.77
CA ASN A 167 31.14 2.99 30.22
C ASN A 167 31.12 2.01 31.40
N LYS A 168 30.76 0.75 31.11
CA LYS A 168 31.08 -0.35 32.02
C LYS A 168 31.51 -1.59 31.24
N LYS A 169 32.83 -1.76 31.17
CA LYS A 169 33.54 -3.00 30.87
C LYS A 169 32.86 -4.18 31.57
N HIS A 170 32.54 -5.24 30.83
CA HIS A 170 32.64 -6.64 31.30
C HIS A 170 32.81 -7.51 30.05
N SER A 171 34.04 -7.98 29.80
CA SER A 171 34.55 -9.26 30.28
C SER A 171 33.88 -10.45 29.59
N LYS A 172 34.63 -11.06 28.68
CA LYS A 172 34.36 -12.36 28.05
C LYS A 172 34.07 -13.40 29.13
N LYS A 173 32.88 -14.02 29.12
CA LYS A 173 32.69 -15.33 29.75
C LYS A 173 31.76 -16.21 28.91
N SER A 174 32.39 -17.08 28.13
CA SER A 174 31.77 -18.26 27.54
C SER A 174 31.14 -19.14 28.64
N LYS A 175 29.84 -19.44 28.54
CA LYS A 175 29.25 -20.62 29.19
C LYS A 175 28.11 -21.20 28.35
N LYS A 176 28.49 -22.25 27.63
CA LYS A 176 27.71 -23.39 27.14
C LYS A 176 26.64 -23.81 28.16
N HIS A 177 25.38 -23.94 27.77
CA HIS A 177 24.45 -24.91 28.36
C HIS A 177 23.38 -25.38 27.38
N HIS A 178 23.35 -26.70 27.22
CA HIS A 178 22.21 -27.51 26.79
C HIS A 178 20.91 -27.10 27.48
N ARG A 179 19.80 -27.10 26.73
CA ARG A 179 18.71 -28.05 26.99
C ARG A 179 17.67 -28.00 25.87
N LYS A 180 17.54 -29.12 25.17
CA LYS A 180 16.32 -29.47 24.46
C LYS A 180 15.18 -29.53 25.48
N ARG A 181 14.07 -28.84 25.20
CA ARG A 181 12.78 -29.17 25.78
C ARG A 181 11.70 -28.95 24.74
N SER A 182 11.34 -30.05 24.11
CA SER A 182 10.08 -30.26 23.40
C SER A 182 8.91 -29.84 24.28
N ARG A 183 8.03 -29.00 23.72
CA ARG A 183 6.63 -28.89 24.14
C ARG A 183 5.77 -28.88 22.89
N SER A 184 5.06 -29.99 22.73
CA SER A 184 3.92 -30.19 21.87
C SER A 184 2.76 -29.28 22.27
N ARG A 185 2.04 -28.72 21.28
CA ARG A 185 0.56 -28.69 21.22
C ARG A 185 0.06 -27.98 19.95
N SER A 186 -0.94 -28.65 19.35
CA SER A 186 -2.06 -28.19 18.50
C SER A 186 -1.81 -27.69 17.08
N GLY A 187 -2.69 -28.14 16.18
CA GLY A 187 -2.98 -27.55 14.87
C GLY A 187 -3.02 -28.62 13.78
N SER A 188 -4.09 -29.43 13.74
CA SER A 188 -5.24 -29.25 12.83
C SER A 188 -4.89 -29.61 11.39
N GLU A 189 -5.48 -30.71 10.96
CA GLU A 189 -5.43 -31.27 9.61
C GLU A 189 -6.04 -30.28 8.61
N SER A 190 -5.29 -30.01 7.54
CA SER A 190 -5.83 -29.55 6.27
C SER A 190 -4.91 -30.13 5.20
N GLU A 191 -5.45 -31.10 4.49
CA GLU A 191 -4.90 -31.68 3.27
C GLU A 191 -4.97 -30.59 2.19
N ASP A 192 -3.83 -30.21 1.62
CA ASP A 192 -3.77 -29.64 0.29
C ASP A 192 -2.45 -30.09 -0.36
N ASP A 193 -2.65 -30.99 -1.31
CA ASP A 193 -1.71 -31.44 -2.32
C ASP A 193 -1.49 -30.29 -3.30
N ASP A 194 -0.26 -29.78 -3.42
CA ASP A 194 0.16 -29.20 -4.69
C ASP A 194 1.69 -29.28 -4.85
N SER A 195 2.09 -30.30 -5.59
CA SER A 195 3.39 -30.41 -6.21
C SER A 195 3.54 -29.33 -7.29
N HIS A 196 4.60 -28.52 -7.25
CA HIS A 196 5.53 -28.41 -8.40
C HIS A 196 6.74 -27.49 -8.11
N SER A 197 7.88 -28.16 -7.93
CA SER A 197 9.23 -27.85 -8.41
C SER A 197 9.72 -26.39 -8.49
N LYS A 198 10.63 -26.09 -7.55
CA LYS A 198 11.67 -25.07 -7.62
C LYS A 198 12.55 -25.22 -8.87
N LYS A 199 12.76 -24.14 -9.64
CA LYS A 199 13.96 -23.98 -10.47
C LYS A 199 14.81 -22.79 -10.00
N LYS A 200 16.05 -23.14 -9.65
CA LYS A 200 17.10 -22.30 -9.09
C LYS A 200 17.50 -21.18 -10.07
N ARG A 201 17.65 -19.97 -9.50
CA ARG A 201 18.48 -18.88 -10.04
C ARG A 201 19.93 -19.36 -10.20
N GLN A 202 20.46 -19.31 -11.41
CA GLN A 202 21.90 -19.24 -11.66
C GLN A 202 22.24 -17.82 -12.14
N ARG A 203 23.08 -17.15 -11.35
CA ARG A 203 23.86 -15.97 -11.74
C ARG A 203 25.08 -16.49 -12.48
N SER A 204 25.29 -16.05 -13.72
CA SER A 204 26.59 -16.11 -14.38
C SER A 204 27.04 -14.69 -14.71
N ASP A 205 28.10 -14.30 -14.03
CA ASP A 205 28.98 -13.17 -14.30
C ASP A 205 29.83 -13.51 -15.55
N SER A 206 29.93 -12.59 -16.50
CA SER A 206 30.92 -12.67 -17.58
C SER A 206 31.33 -11.25 -18.00
N ARG A 207 32.58 -10.94 -17.69
CA ARG A 207 33.36 -9.77 -18.12
C ARG A 207 33.97 -10.02 -19.50
N SER A 208 34.20 -8.91 -20.24
CA SER A 208 35.10 -8.71 -21.40
C SER A 208 34.80 -9.53 -22.67
N VAL A 209 34.85 -8.99 -23.90
CA VAL A 209 35.96 -8.25 -24.54
C VAL A 209 35.41 -7.27 -25.58
N SER A 210 36.00 -6.08 -25.62
CA SER A 210 35.94 -5.08 -26.70
C SER A 210 36.84 -5.49 -27.85
N GLU A 211 36.36 -5.48 -29.10
CA GLU A 211 37.19 -5.19 -30.27
C GLU A 211 36.41 -4.43 -31.35
N HIS A 212 37.21 -3.61 -32.03
CA HIS A 212 36.94 -2.52 -32.95
C HIS A 212 36.82 -3.07 -34.38
N SER A 213 36.03 -2.43 -35.26
CA SER A 213 36.45 -1.94 -36.59
C SER A 213 35.32 -1.90 -37.63
N SER A 214 35.02 -0.67 -38.05
CA SER A 214 35.01 -0.18 -39.44
C SER A 214 34.84 -1.17 -40.60
N SER A 215 33.74 -1.01 -41.36
CA SER A 215 33.71 -0.50 -42.75
C SER A 215 32.27 -0.28 -43.17
#